data_AF-A0AAD8PBL1-F1
#
_entry.id   AF-A0AAD8PBL1-F1
#
_cell.length_a   1.000
_cell.length_b   1.000
_cell.length_c   1.000
_cell.angle_alpha   90.00
_cell.angle_beta   90.00
_cell.angle_gamma   90.00
#
_symmetry.space_group_name_H-M   'P 1'
#
loop_
_entity.id
_entity.type
_entity.pdbx_description
1 polymer ?
#
loop_
_entity_poly.entity_id
_entity_poly.type
_entity_poly.pdbx_seq_one_letter_code
_entity_poly.pdbx_strand_id
1 'polypeptide(L)'
;MNHYNSWLFFPFHRWYLYFYERILGKLINDPTFALPFWKWDFPEGMEIPEMFIPKYTSGILNPLYDVYRDATHVDKKLVDLDYDKDEKKLSNQEQIKCNLRTVYRDMIRNGADTQSFFGGKYSAGNEPGKNEDMGNFYSAGYDPLFYVHHSNVDRMWKLWKGLGLPGHVEPNEEDDWLNASYVFYDENEELVRVYNKDCVNLGKLKYNYIEDPDRDLPWLKVRPAKRSKRLQVASTEEVQRVEQLKFPVSLDKIVKVRVQRPPINNLKMLLDNEVLLLANIRFGCDKFVKFEVYVNDNLKDSVLATPCGAEYVGAFAQIPHFDKAIRSYGARFGLKEVLEDTNSEREGFVTVTLVPKVGCEDLTIGEITIKFVSRRLA
;
A
#
# COMPACT_ATOMS: atom_id res chain seq x y z
N MET A 1 6.18 -20.30 3.53
CA MET A 1 5.66 -19.41 4.59
C MET A 1 5.13 -18.17 3.90
N ASN A 2 3.81 -17.94 3.87
CA ASN A 2 3.24 -16.81 3.13
C ASN A 2 3.56 -15.48 3.83
N HIS A 3 4.61 -14.78 3.36
CA HIS A 3 5.13 -13.56 3.98
C HIS A 3 4.32 -12.31 3.62
N TYR A 4 3.51 -12.36 2.56
CA TYR A 4 2.59 -11.30 2.16
C TYR A 4 1.59 -10.96 3.28
N ASN A 5 1.01 -9.76 3.26
CA ASN A 5 0.03 -9.29 4.24
C ASN A 5 0.52 -9.28 5.70
N SER A 6 1.83 -9.22 5.94
CA SER A 6 2.42 -9.19 7.27
C SER A 6 3.69 -8.35 7.32
N TRP A 7 4.14 -8.04 8.53
CA TRP A 7 5.41 -7.36 8.80
C TRP A 7 6.68 -8.01 8.20
N LEU A 8 6.57 -9.24 7.66
CA LEU A 8 7.66 -9.92 6.94
C LEU A 8 7.80 -9.47 5.48
N PHE A 9 6.84 -8.73 4.92
CA PHE A 9 6.80 -8.35 3.51
C PHE A 9 8.07 -7.61 3.05
N PHE A 10 8.41 -6.48 3.68
CA PHE A 10 9.57 -5.67 3.33
C PHE A 10 10.92 -6.42 3.47
N PRO A 11 11.26 -7.03 4.64
CA PRO A 11 12.55 -7.70 4.78
C PRO A 11 12.67 -8.98 3.95
N PHE A 12 11.58 -9.68 3.64
CA PHE A 12 11.62 -10.80 2.69
C PHE A 12 12.00 -10.32 1.29
N HIS A 13 11.32 -9.29 0.76
CA HIS A 13 11.61 -8.78 -0.59
C HIS A 13 12.99 -8.11 -0.67
N ARG A 14 13.45 -7.45 0.39
CA ARG A 14 14.84 -6.94 0.47
C ARG A 14 15.85 -8.07 0.30
N TRP A 15 15.70 -9.19 1.03
CA TRP A 15 16.60 -10.32 0.87
C TRP A 15 16.48 -11.02 -0.48
N TYR A 16 15.26 -11.13 -1.02
CA TYR A 16 15.03 -11.71 -2.34
C TYR A 16 15.75 -10.91 -3.45
N LEU A 17 15.59 -9.57 -3.44
CA LEU A 17 16.29 -8.68 -4.38
C LEU A 17 17.81 -8.68 -4.17
N TYR A 18 18.29 -8.73 -2.92
CA TYR A 18 19.71 -8.76 -2.61
C TYR A 18 20.44 -9.94 -3.27
N PHE A 19 19.87 -11.16 -3.19
CA PHE A 19 20.47 -12.30 -3.88
C PHE A 19 20.26 -12.27 -5.40
N TYR A 20 19.09 -11.82 -5.87
CA TYR A 20 18.79 -11.68 -7.30
C TYR A 20 19.76 -10.70 -8.01
N GLU A 21 20.04 -9.54 -7.40
CA GLU A 21 21.02 -8.56 -7.88
C GLU A 21 22.43 -9.16 -8.02
N ARG A 22 22.87 -9.89 -6.98
CA ARG A 22 24.19 -10.54 -6.95
C ARG A 22 24.32 -11.65 -7.99
N ILE A 23 23.27 -12.47 -8.16
CA ILE A 23 23.21 -13.52 -9.19
C ILE A 23 23.34 -12.90 -10.59
N LEU A 24 22.61 -11.82 -10.88
CA LEU A 24 22.72 -11.12 -12.17
C LEU A 24 24.12 -10.54 -12.41
N GLY A 25 24.70 -9.85 -11.41
CA GLY A 25 26.07 -9.32 -11.50
C GLY A 25 27.12 -10.40 -11.72
N LYS A 26 27.00 -11.53 -11.01
CA LYS A 26 27.85 -12.72 -11.17
C LYS A 26 27.78 -13.30 -12.59
N LEU A 27 26.57 -13.44 -13.15
CA LEU A 27 26.36 -14.00 -14.49
C LEU A 27 27.01 -13.18 -15.62
N ILE A 28 27.16 -11.86 -15.43
CA ILE A 28 27.81 -10.95 -16.41
C ILE A 28 29.24 -10.56 -16.04
N ASN A 29 29.78 -11.07 -14.92
CA ASN A 29 31.07 -10.68 -14.32
C ASN A 29 31.19 -9.19 -13.95
N ASP A 30 30.08 -8.55 -13.58
CA ASP A 30 30.06 -7.18 -13.05
C ASP A 30 29.85 -7.21 -11.52
N PRO A 31 30.91 -7.03 -10.71
CA PRO A 31 30.82 -6.96 -9.25
C PRO A 31 30.22 -5.64 -8.73
N THR A 32 29.85 -4.73 -9.64
CA THR A 32 29.22 -3.43 -9.37
C THR A 32 27.83 -3.29 -9.98
N PHE A 33 27.27 -4.37 -10.53
CA PHE A 33 25.91 -4.41 -11.05
C PHE A 33 24.89 -4.00 -9.98
N ALA A 34 23.90 -3.20 -10.38
CA ALA A 34 22.81 -2.76 -9.53
C ALA A 34 21.47 -2.83 -10.29
N LEU A 35 20.42 -3.27 -9.61
CA LEU A 35 19.06 -3.29 -10.17
C LEU A 35 18.54 -1.87 -10.38
N PRO A 36 17.91 -1.57 -11.54
CA PRO A 36 17.11 -0.37 -11.66
C PRO A 36 15.88 -0.45 -10.75
N PHE A 37 15.22 0.68 -10.54
CA PHE A 37 13.96 0.77 -9.79
C PHE A 37 12.93 1.57 -10.58
N TRP A 38 11.70 1.06 -10.67
CA TRP A 38 10.61 1.75 -11.38
C TRP A 38 10.13 2.92 -10.52
N LYS A 39 10.63 4.13 -10.81
CA LYS A 39 10.42 5.35 -10.01
C LYS A 39 9.01 5.96 -10.19
N TRP A 40 7.97 5.16 -10.03
CA TRP A 40 6.55 5.55 -10.15
C TRP A 40 6.09 6.58 -9.11
N ASP A 41 6.91 6.86 -8.09
CA ASP A 41 6.72 7.99 -7.16
C ASP A 41 7.12 9.36 -7.76
N PHE A 42 7.68 9.39 -8.98
CA PHE A 42 8.00 10.60 -9.74
C PHE A 42 7.21 10.64 -11.07
N PRO A 43 6.70 11.80 -11.51
CA PRO A 43 5.88 11.90 -12.73
C PRO A 43 6.54 11.32 -13.98
N GLU A 44 7.86 11.50 -14.13
CA GLU A 44 8.63 11.01 -15.29
C GLU A 44 8.86 9.49 -15.28
N GLY A 45 8.57 8.83 -14.15
CA GLY A 45 8.70 7.38 -13.97
C GLY A 45 7.36 6.65 -13.78
N MET A 46 6.22 7.30 -14.05
CA MET A 46 4.89 6.70 -13.91
C MET A 46 4.44 5.83 -15.09
N GLU A 47 5.11 5.90 -16.24
CA GLU A 47 4.92 4.96 -17.34
C GLU A 47 5.81 3.72 -17.12
N ILE A 48 5.48 2.58 -17.76
CA ILE A 48 6.39 1.42 -17.77
C ILE A 48 7.71 1.85 -18.45
N PRO A 49 8.90 1.65 -17.85
CA PRO A 49 10.14 2.18 -18.40
C PRO A 49 10.46 1.56 -19.78
N GLU A 50 10.97 2.36 -20.72
CA GLU A 50 11.17 1.94 -22.13
C GLU A 50 11.97 0.64 -22.27
N MET A 51 12.91 0.38 -21.35
CA MET A 51 13.69 -0.87 -21.34
C MET A 51 12.86 -2.15 -21.14
N PHE A 52 11.57 -2.08 -20.77
CA PHE A 52 10.68 -3.23 -20.62
C PHE A 52 9.68 -3.41 -21.78
N ILE A 53 9.56 -2.46 -22.71
CA ILE A 53 8.54 -2.49 -23.78
C ILE A 53 8.96 -3.43 -24.93
N PRO A 54 8.04 -3.90 -25.80
CA PRO A 54 8.38 -4.84 -26.87
C PRO A 54 9.21 -4.13 -27.96
N LYS A 55 10.49 -4.47 -28.02
CA LYS A 55 11.48 -3.86 -28.91
C LYS A 55 12.39 -4.96 -29.47
N TYR A 56 12.65 -4.93 -30.78
CA TYR A 56 13.57 -5.87 -31.43
C TYR A 56 14.92 -5.19 -31.68
N THR A 57 16.01 -5.85 -31.28
CA THR A 57 17.38 -5.41 -31.57
C THR A 57 18.10 -6.55 -32.29
N SER A 58 18.59 -6.30 -33.51
CA SER A 58 19.24 -7.33 -34.35
C SER A 58 18.43 -8.62 -34.54
N GLY A 59 17.09 -8.51 -34.56
CA GLY A 59 16.16 -9.64 -34.66
C GLY A 59 15.83 -10.34 -33.34
N ILE A 60 16.51 -10.00 -32.25
CA ILE A 60 16.25 -10.53 -30.90
C ILE A 60 15.20 -9.65 -30.22
N LEU A 61 14.15 -10.26 -29.66
CA LEU A 61 13.17 -9.57 -28.82
C LEU A 61 13.79 -9.20 -27.47
N ASN A 62 13.49 -8.00 -26.97
CA ASN A 62 13.91 -7.48 -25.67
C ASN A 62 13.76 -8.54 -24.54
N PRO A 63 14.85 -9.01 -23.90
CA PRO A 63 14.79 -9.99 -22.80
C PRO A 63 14.08 -9.49 -21.53
N LEU A 64 13.80 -8.18 -21.44
CA LEU A 64 13.04 -7.57 -20.35
C LEU A 64 11.55 -7.39 -20.70
N TYR A 65 11.13 -7.72 -21.92
CA TYR A 65 9.73 -7.68 -22.32
C TYR A 65 9.01 -8.98 -21.93
N ASP A 66 7.83 -8.82 -21.35
CA ASP A 66 6.89 -9.91 -21.08
C ASP A 66 5.60 -9.66 -21.89
N VAL A 67 5.11 -10.75 -22.50
CA VAL A 67 3.91 -10.79 -23.34
C VAL A 67 2.61 -10.90 -22.53
N TYR A 68 2.69 -11.27 -21.24
CA TYR A 68 1.53 -11.44 -20.35
C TYR A 68 1.11 -10.16 -19.61
N ARG A 69 1.62 -9.00 -20.01
CA ARG A 69 1.18 -7.69 -19.50
C ARG A 69 -0.09 -7.20 -20.20
N ASP A 70 -0.87 -6.35 -19.53
CA ASP A 70 -2.05 -5.72 -20.13
C ASP A 70 -1.61 -4.80 -21.29
N ALA A 71 -1.99 -5.17 -22.52
CA ALA A 71 -1.61 -4.46 -23.74
C ALA A 71 -2.10 -3.00 -23.79
N THR A 72 -3.11 -2.63 -23.00
CA THR A 72 -3.59 -1.24 -22.87
C THR A 72 -2.73 -0.39 -21.93
N HIS A 73 -1.85 -1.02 -21.13
CA HIS A 73 -0.98 -0.36 -20.16
C HIS A 73 0.51 -0.33 -20.55
N VAL A 74 0.91 -0.96 -21.67
CA VAL A 74 2.33 -1.07 -22.06
C VAL A 74 2.91 0.18 -22.75
N ASP A 75 2.18 0.82 -23.68
CA ASP A 75 2.69 1.98 -24.43
C ASP A 75 2.16 3.30 -23.85
N LYS A 76 3.05 4.04 -23.17
CA LYS A 76 2.85 5.43 -22.69
C LYS A 76 1.57 5.65 -21.86
N LYS A 77 1.11 4.60 -21.19
CA LYS A 77 0.06 4.66 -20.17
C LYS A 77 0.72 4.98 -18.83
N LEU A 78 0.25 6.05 -18.18
CA LEU A 78 0.56 6.28 -16.76
C LEU A 78 -0.07 5.17 -15.92
N VAL A 79 0.72 4.54 -15.06
CA VAL A 79 0.24 3.61 -14.03
C VAL A 79 -0.84 4.28 -13.18
N ASP A 80 -1.83 3.52 -12.74
CA ASP A 80 -2.77 3.97 -11.72
C ASP A 80 -2.40 3.29 -10.40
N LEU A 81 -1.75 4.05 -9.50
CA LEU A 81 -1.33 3.51 -8.19
C LEU A 81 -2.52 3.17 -7.28
N ASP A 82 -3.73 3.56 -7.67
CA ASP A 82 -4.96 3.21 -6.98
C ASP A 82 -5.93 2.44 -7.90
N TYR A 83 -5.40 1.60 -8.81
CA TYR A 83 -6.20 0.84 -9.77
C TYR A 83 -7.22 -0.10 -9.11
N ASP A 84 -8.35 -0.28 -9.79
CA ASP A 84 -9.53 -1.00 -9.32
C ASP A 84 -10.16 -1.88 -10.41
N LYS A 85 -9.42 -2.19 -11.48
CA LYS A 85 -9.88 -2.84 -12.73
C LYS A 85 -10.79 -2.00 -13.63
N ASP A 86 -11.14 -0.77 -13.27
CA ASP A 86 -11.86 0.16 -14.15
C ASP A 86 -10.90 1.21 -14.74
N GLU A 87 -11.03 1.48 -16.04
CA GLU A 87 -10.27 2.54 -16.70
C GLU A 87 -10.81 3.93 -16.33
N LYS A 88 -10.17 4.56 -15.33
CA LYS A 88 -10.51 5.91 -14.86
C LYS A 88 -10.37 6.95 -15.96
N LYS A 89 -11.44 7.70 -16.20
CA LYS A 89 -11.52 8.77 -17.22
C LYS A 89 -10.90 10.09 -16.74
N LEU A 90 -9.69 10.01 -16.19
CA LEU A 90 -8.90 11.16 -15.71
C LEU A 90 -7.97 11.66 -16.82
N SER A 91 -7.64 12.95 -16.80
CA SER A 91 -6.51 13.46 -17.59
C SER A 91 -5.18 13.02 -16.99
N ASN A 92 -4.10 13.00 -17.79
CA ASN A 92 -2.75 12.66 -17.30
C ASN A 92 -2.32 13.51 -16.10
N GLN A 93 -2.68 14.80 -16.06
CA GLN A 93 -2.39 15.69 -14.93
C GLN A 93 -3.13 15.29 -13.64
N GLU A 94 -4.36 14.79 -13.77
CA GLU A 94 -5.14 14.28 -12.63
C GLU A 94 -4.65 12.92 -12.16
N GLN A 95 -4.27 12.02 -13.09
CA GLN A 95 -3.68 10.72 -12.74
C GLN A 95 -2.34 10.91 -12.01
N ILE A 96 -1.42 11.75 -12.52
CA ILE A 96 -0.17 12.09 -11.82
C ILE A 96 -0.45 12.63 -10.41
N LYS A 97 -1.42 13.54 -10.28
CA LYS A 97 -1.82 14.13 -9.00
C LYS A 97 -2.42 13.11 -8.02
N CYS A 98 -3.21 12.15 -8.49
CA CYS A 98 -3.73 11.07 -7.65
C CYS A 98 -2.68 10.00 -7.33
N ASN A 99 -1.73 9.73 -8.23
CA ASN A 99 -0.57 8.87 -7.96
C ASN A 99 0.32 9.47 -6.87
N LEU A 100 0.75 10.72 -6.99
CA LEU A 100 1.54 11.40 -5.94
C LEU A 100 0.80 11.42 -4.60
N ARG A 101 -0.54 11.58 -4.62
CA ARG A 101 -1.38 11.51 -3.42
C ARG A 101 -1.51 10.11 -2.83
N THR A 102 -1.45 9.07 -3.66
CA THR A 102 -1.35 7.67 -3.21
C THR A 102 -0.03 7.47 -2.47
N VAL A 103 1.11 7.89 -3.04
CA VAL A 103 2.41 7.79 -2.33
C VAL A 103 2.40 8.58 -1.02
N TYR A 104 1.91 9.83 -1.02
CA TYR A 104 1.76 10.61 0.21
C TYR A 104 0.88 9.91 1.26
N ARG A 105 -0.30 9.42 0.84
CA ARG A 105 -1.26 8.75 1.72
C ARG A 105 -0.64 7.51 2.36
N ASP A 106 0.06 6.69 1.59
CA ASP A 106 0.51 5.39 2.07
C ASP A 106 1.84 5.52 2.85
N MET A 107 2.69 6.50 2.51
CA MET A 107 3.94 6.81 3.21
C MET A 107 3.79 7.66 4.48
N ILE A 108 2.78 8.53 4.57
CA ILE A 108 2.64 9.51 5.68
C ILE A 108 1.30 9.38 6.40
N ARG A 109 0.17 9.36 5.67
CA ARG A 109 -1.16 9.41 6.29
C ARG A 109 -1.53 8.10 6.98
N ASN A 110 -1.35 6.99 6.26
CA ASN A 110 -1.62 5.63 6.73
C ASN A 110 -0.33 4.99 7.28
N GLY A 111 0.83 5.21 6.66
CA GLY A 111 2.15 4.78 7.16
C GLY A 111 2.65 5.47 8.44
N ALA A 112 1.79 6.17 9.20
CA ALA A 112 2.14 7.00 10.35
C ALA A 112 2.68 6.23 11.58
N ASP A 113 2.72 4.91 11.56
CA ASP A 113 3.35 4.05 12.56
C ASP A 113 3.81 2.72 11.95
N THR A 114 4.77 2.06 12.62
CA THR A 114 5.35 0.78 12.20
C THR A 114 4.31 -0.30 11.84
N GLN A 115 3.23 -0.46 12.61
CA GLN A 115 2.22 -1.49 12.33
C GLN A 115 1.34 -1.12 11.13
N SER A 116 1.11 0.17 10.90
CA SER A 116 0.35 0.66 9.75
C SER A 116 1.18 0.69 8.45
N PHE A 117 2.51 0.83 8.52
CA PHE A 117 3.41 0.75 7.35
C PHE A 117 3.83 -0.69 7.00
N PHE A 118 4.33 -1.48 7.97
CA PHE A 118 4.77 -2.86 7.72
C PHE A 118 3.62 -3.87 7.69
N GLY A 119 2.45 -3.53 8.25
CA GLY A 119 1.35 -4.46 8.47
C GLY A 119 1.42 -5.19 9.82
N GLY A 120 0.49 -6.13 10.00
CA GLY A 120 0.32 -6.87 11.26
C GLY A 120 1.34 -8.00 11.49
N LYS A 121 1.29 -8.60 12.68
CA LYS A 121 2.00 -9.87 12.97
C LYS A 121 1.50 -10.98 12.04
N TYR A 122 2.40 -11.94 11.78
CA TYR A 122 2.19 -13.04 10.84
C TYR A 122 0.85 -13.79 11.03
N SER A 123 0.20 -14.17 9.93
CA SER A 123 -0.97 -15.06 9.90
C SER A 123 -0.90 -15.98 8.66
N ALA A 124 -1.31 -17.24 8.81
CA ALA A 124 -0.78 -18.32 7.97
C ALA A 124 -1.62 -18.73 6.74
N GLY A 125 -0.92 -19.22 5.70
CA GLY A 125 -1.45 -20.06 4.63
C GLY A 125 -1.08 -19.61 3.21
N ASN A 126 -0.69 -20.55 2.36
CA ASN A 126 -0.58 -20.41 0.89
C ASN A 126 -2.01 -20.61 0.27
N GLU A 127 -2.34 -20.75 -1.04
CA GLU A 127 -1.65 -21.13 -2.31
C GLU A 127 -2.18 -20.33 -3.53
N PRO A 128 -1.56 -20.39 -4.75
CA PRO A 128 -1.69 -19.33 -5.76
C PRO A 128 -2.28 -19.73 -7.15
N GLY A 129 -2.62 -18.73 -7.98
CA GLY A 129 -3.11 -18.93 -9.35
C GLY A 129 -3.63 -17.66 -10.05
N LYS A 130 -3.64 -17.70 -11.39
CA LYS A 130 -4.16 -16.81 -12.46
C LYS A 130 -4.22 -15.28 -12.31
N ASN A 131 -4.24 -14.61 -13.48
CA ASN A 131 -3.82 -13.22 -13.73
C ASN A 131 -2.30 -13.13 -13.89
N GLU A 132 -1.76 -14.05 -14.70
CA GLU A 132 -0.36 -14.14 -15.07
C GLU A 132 0.07 -12.92 -15.90
N ASP A 133 1.29 -12.37 -15.76
CA ASP A 133 2.29 -12.70 -14.75
C ASP A 133 2.20 -11.80 -13.51
N MET A 134 2.39 -10.48 -13.64
CA MET A 134 2.37 -9.51 -12.52
C MET A 134 1.08 -9.48 -11.66
N GLY A 135 -0.05 -10.02 -12.12
CA GLY A 135 -1.33 -9.99 -11.42
C GLY A 135 -1.49 -11.06 -10.32
N ASN A 136 -0.53 -11.96 -10.11
CA ASN A 136 -0.55 -12.91 -8.99
C ASN A 136 0.84 -13.29 -8.45
N PHE A 137 0.94 -13.66 -7.17
CA PHE A 137 2.21 -13.85 -6.47
C PHE A 137 3.09 -15.02 -6.97
N TYR A 138 2.52 -16.07 -7.58
CA TYR A 138 3.31 -17.18 -8.16
C TYR A 138 3.89 -16.88 -9.54
N SER A 139 3.25 -15.95 -10.25
CA SER A 139 3.47 -15.69 -11.66
C SER A 139 4.27 -14.40 -11.85
N ALA A 140 4.13 -13.42 -10.94
CA ALA A 140 4.80 -12.14 -11.03
C ALA A 140 6.33 -12.25 -11.14
N GLY A 141 6.95 -13.27 -10.52
CA GLY A 141 8.38 -13.53 -10.63
C GLY A 141 8.88 -13.90 -12.04
N TYR A 142 8.01 -14.20 -13.00
CA TYR A 142 8.38 -14.42 -14.40
C TYR A 142 8.51 -13.11 -15.19
N ASP A 143 7.79 -12.05 -14.82
CA ASP A 143 7.93 -10.72 -15.43
C ASP A 143 9.20 -10.02 -14.89
N PRO A 144 10.20 -9.68 -15.72
CA PRO A 144 11.39 -8.94 -15.28
C PRO A 144 11.08 -7.58 -14.61
N LEU A 145 9.90 -7.00 -14.88
CA LEU A 145 9.43 -5.75 -14.26
C LEU A 145 9.09 -5.92 -12.76
N PHE A 146 8.79 -7.14 -12.28
CA PHE A 146 8.50 -7.43 -10.88
C PHE A 146 9.64 -6.99 -9.95
N TYR A 147 10.87 -7.41 -10.27
CA TYR A 147 12.05 -7.13 -9.46
C TYR A 147 12.33 -5.62 -9.40
N VAL A 148 12.03 -4.91 -10.49
CA VAL A 148 12.28 -3.47 -10.64
C VAL A 148 11.14 -2.62 -10.04
N HIS A 149 9.91 -3.14 -10.02
CA HIS A 149 8.83 -2.62 -9.17
C HIS A 149 9.18 -2.78 -7.69
N HIS A 150 9.53 -3.99 -7.25
CA HIS A 150 9.89 -4.28 -5.86
C HIS A 150 11.16 -3.53 -5.42
N SER A 151 12.08 -3.23 -6.33
CA SER A 151 13.24 -2.37 -6.05
C SER A 151 12.82 -0.95 -5.64
N ASN A 152 11.74 -0.38 -6.22
CA ASN A 152 11.19 0.87 -5.72
C ASN A 152 10.38 0.71 -4.42
N VAL A 153 9.77 -0.46 -4.18
CA VAL A 153 9.12 -0.78 -2.89
C VAL A 153 10.15 -0.87 -1.76
N ASP A 154 11.32 -1.47 -1.99
CA ASP A 154 12.40 -1.47 -1.00
C ASP A 154 13.00 -0.07 -0.77
N ARG A 155 13.08 0.73 -1.84
CA ARG A 155 13.37 2.16 -1.75
C ARG A 155 12.33 2.91 -0.92
N MET A 156 11.03 2.57 -0.97
CA MET A 156 10.03 3.19 -0.08
C MET A 156 10.36 2.94 1.40
N TRP A 157 10.84 1.76 1.79
CA TRP A 157 11.29 1.53 3.18
C TRP A 157 12.49 2.41 3.57
N LYS A 158 13.46 2.63 2.66
CA LYS A 158 14.53 3.62 2.84
C LYS A 158 13.96 5.04 3.05
N LEU A 159 13.06 5.48 2.17
CA LEU A 159 12.49 6.83 2.21
C LEU A 159 11.64 7.05 3.46
N TRP A 160 10.79 6.09 3.85
CA TRP A 160 9.89 6.16 5.00
C TRP A 160 10.65 6.46 6.30
N LYS A 161 11.76 5.74 6.53
CA LYS A 161 12.72 6.00 7.62
C LYS A 161 13.40 7.37 7.46
N GLY A 162 13.81 7.70 6.23
CA GLY A 162 14.46 8.97 5.89
C GLY A 162 13.62 10.21 6.14
N LEU A 163 12.30 10.10 6.26
CA LEU A 163 11.42 11.23 6.62
C LEU A 163 11.63 11.72 8.06
N GLY A 164 12.19 10.91 8.96
CA GLY A 164 12.42 11.27 10.37
C GLY A 164 11.17 11.58 11.19
N LEU A 165 9.98 11.18 10.72
CA LEU A 165 8.71 11.50 11.38
C LEU A 165 8.48 10.60 12.61
N PRO A 166 7.86 11.12 13.71
CA PRO A 166 7.56 10.31 14.89
C PRO A 166 6.64 9.12 14.53
N GLY A 167 7.06 7.91 14.87
CA GLY A 167 6.43 6.65 14.46
C GLY A 167 7.16 5.90 13.33
N HIS A 168 8.08 6.55 12.61
CA HIS A 168 8.78 5.97 11.44
C HIS A 168 10.02 5.16 11.87
N VAL A 169 9.80 4.12 12.68
CA VAL A 169 10.85 3.27 13.25
C VAL A 169 10.68 1.80 12.87
N GLU A 170 11.77 1.04 12.87
CA GLU A 170 11.78 -0.40 12.59
C GLU A 170 10.96 -1.19 13.64
N PRO A 171 10.40 -2.37 13.28
CA PRO A 171 9.76 -3.25 14.26
C PRO A 171 10.77 -3.75 15.30
N ASN A 172 10.57 -3.36 16.56
CA ASN A 172 11.42 -3.70 17.70
C ASN A 172 10.68 -4.45 18.82
N GLU A 173 9.62 -5.19 18.48
CA GLU A 173 8.91 -6.03 19.47
C GLU A 173 9.63 -7.37 19.71
N GLU A 174 10.05 -7.57 20.96
CA GLU A 174 10.28 -8.87 21.63
C GLU A 174 10.93 -9.96 20.75
N ASP A 175 12.00 -9.59 20.02
CA ASP A 175 12.82 -10.46 19.17
C ASP A 175 12.14 -11.21 18.01
N ASP A 176 10.81 -11.38 18.02
CA ASP A 176 9.98 -12.06 17.00
C ASP A 176 10.33 -11.61 15.57
N TRP A 177 10.21 -10.30 15.30
CA TRP A 177 10.42 -9.77 13.97
C TRP A 177 11.89 -9.78 13.59
N LEU A 178 12.78 -9.50 14.54
CA LEU A 178 14.23 -9.40 14.30
C LEU A 178 14.86 -10.76 13.98
N ASN A 179 14.37 -11.83 14.61
CA ASN A 179 14.89 -13.19 14.45
C ASN A 179 14.07 -14.07 13.49
N ALA A 180 12.98 -13.55 12.91
CA ALA A 180 12.39 -14.14 11.71
C ALA A 180 13.46 -14.28 10.62
N SER A 181 13.49 -15.45 9.96
CA SER A 181 14.53 -15.80 8.99
C SER A 181 13.98 -16.53 7.77
N TYR A 182 14.73 -16.38 6.68
CA TYR A 182 14.47 -16.98 5.37
C TYR A 182 15.70 -17.79 4.94
N VAL A 183 15.55 -18.56 3.87
CA VAL A 183 16.66 -19.22 3.19
C VAL A 183 16.54 -18.93 1.70
N PHE A 184 17.64 -18.51 1.09
CA PHE A 184 17.77 -18.26 -0.35
C PHE A 184 18.99 -19.01 -0.88
N TYR A 185 19.07 -19.17 -2.20
CA TYR A 185 20.35 -19.46 -2.87
C TYR A 185 21.10 -18.15 -3.14
N ASP A 186 22.41 -18.17 -3.01
CA ASP A 186 23.29 -17.05 -3.37
C ASP A 186 23.86 -17.18 -4.80
N GLU A 187 24.78 -16.27 -5.18
CA GLU A 187 25.45 -16.32 -6.49
C GLU A 187 26.51 -17.42 -6.64
N ASN A 188 26.61 -18.34 -5.68
CA ASN A 188 27.52 -19.48 -5.65
C ASN A 188 26.77 -20.83 -5.50
N GLU A 189 25.44 -20.80 -5.63
CA GLU A 189 24.52 -21.96 -5.43
C GLU A 189 24.48 -22.48 -3.97
N GLU A 190 24.90 -21.68 -2.99
CA GLU A 190 24.86 -22.05 -1.57
C GLU A 190 23.55 -21.60 -0.88
N LEU A 191 23.03 -22.44 0.04
CA LEU A 191 21.82 -22.15 0.82
C LEU A 191 22.11 -21.24 2.02
N VAL A 192 21.91 -19.93 1.85
CA VAL A 192 22.19 -18.92 2.88
C VAL A 192 20.94 -18.63 3.73
N ARG A 193 21.04 -18.82 5.05
CA ARG A 193 20.02 -18.35 6.01
C ARG A 193 20.26 -16.88 6.35
N VAL A 194 19.21 -16.08 6.23
CA VAL A 194 19.23 -14.63 6.49
C VAL A 194 18.12 -14.20 7.44
N TYR A 195 18.34 -13.10 8.18
CA TYR A 195 17.45 -12.60 9.24
C TYR A 195 17.02 -11.15 8.96
N ASN A 196 15.84 -10.75 9.45
CA ASN A 196 15.33 -9.39 9.29
C ASN A 196 16.26 -8.33 9.88
N LYS A 197 16.79 -8.58 11.09
CA LYS A 197 17.71 -7.68 11.80
C LYS A 197 18.98 -7.30 11.02
N ASP A 198 19.39 -8.11 10.04
CA ASP A 198 20.62 -7.90 9.29
C ASP A 198 20.40 -7.08 8.01
N CYS A 199 19.15 -6.93 7.54
CA CYS A 199 18.80 -6.15 6.35
C CYS A 199 18.33 -4.70 6.62
N VAL A 200 18.20 -4.28 7.88
CA VAL A 200 17.75 -2.92 8.26
C VAL A 200 18.72 -1.79 7.84
N ASN A 201 19.96 -2.12 7.47
CA ASN A 201 21.02 -1.18 7.13
C ASN A 201 21.63 -1.52 5.75
N LEU A 202 21.26 -0.75 4.74
CA LEU A 202 21.75 -0.87 3.36
C LEU A 202 23.28 -0.81 3.25
N GLY A 203 23.95 -0.02 4.10
CA GLY A 203 25.42 0.08 4.14
C GLY A 203 26.14 -1.19 4.62
N LYS A 204 25.42 -2.13 5.27
CA LYS A 204 25.89 -3.51 5.48
C LYS A 204 25.74 -4.34 4.20
N LEU A 205 24.61 -4.21 3.51
CA LEU A 205 24.27 -4.94 2.28
C LEU A 205 24.99 -4.43 1.01
N LYS A 206 25.66 -3.27 1.08
CA LYS A 206 26.53 -2.68 0.02
C LYS A 206 25.84 -2.10 -1.21
N TYR A 207 24.50 -2.09 -1.29
CA TYR A 207 23.75 -1.34 -2.30
C TYR A 207 23.09 -0.08 -1.72
N ASN A 208 22.67 0.85 -2.59
CA ASN A 208 21.84 2.01 -2.23
C ASN A 208 21.20 2.60 -3.51
N TYR A 209 20.12 3.37 -3.34
CA TYR A 209 19.40 4.02 -4.43
C TYR A 209 19.98 5.40 -4.76
N ILE A 210 20.17 5.65 -6.06
CA ILE A 210 20.52 6.97 -6.60
C ILE A 210 19.32 7.91 -6.42
N GLU A 211 19.48 8.89 -5.53
CA GLU A 211 18.57 10.04 -5.43
C GLU A 211 19.22 11.27 -6.05
N ASP A 212 18.38 12.20 -6.49
CA ASP A 212 18.77 13.55 -6.86
C ASP A 212 18.79 14.40 -5.57
N PRO A 213 19.95 14.94 -5.15
CA PRO A 213 20.06 15.67 -3.88
C PRO A 213 19.41 17.05 -3.91
N ASP A 214 19.23 17.64 -5.10
CA ASP A 214 18.69 18.99 -5.29
C ASP A 214 17.17 18.98 -5.56
N ARG A 215 16.56 17.79 -5.71
CA ARG A 215 15.14 17.62 -6.06
C ARG A 215 14.32 17.00 -4.93
N ASP A 216 13.47 17.83 -4.33
CA ASP A 216 12.38 17.41 -3.43
C ASP A 216 11.62 16.19 -3.97
N LEU A 217 11.30 15.23 -3.10
CA LEU A 217 10.36 14.15 -3.41
C LEU A 217 8.97 14.76 -3.73
N PRO A 218 8.46 14.61 -4.96
CA PRO A 218 7.34 15.43 -5.46
C PRO A 218 6.02 15.16 -4.73
N TRP A 219 5.90 14.01 -4.06
CA TRP A 219 4.74 13.63 -3.26
C TRP A 219 4.72 14.22 -1.85
N LEU A 220 5.82 14.75 -1.30
CA LEU A 220 5.85 15.26 0.10
C LEU A 220 4.87 16.41 0.35
N LYS A 221 4.55 17.19 -0.68
CA LYS A 221 3.81 18.46 -0.57
C LYS A 221 2.41 18.39 -1.23
N VAL A 222 1.89 17.19 -1.51
CA VAL A 222 0.61 17.03 -2.25
C VAL A 222 -0.60 16.64 -1.39
N ARG A 223 -0.51 16.71 -0.04
CA ARG A 223 -1.63 16.47 0.89
C ARG A 223 -2.95 17.05 0.34
N PRO A 224 -4.09 16.33 0.44
CA PRO A 224 -5.38 16.88 0.05
C PRO A 224 -5.64 18.27 0.66
N ALA A 225 -6.16 19.19 -0.14
CA ALA A 225 -6.41 20.55 0.34
C ALA A 225 -7.64 20.56 1.27
N LYS A 226 -7.51 21.18 2.45
CA LYS A 226 -8.58 21.30 3.46
C LYS A 226 -9.89 21.80 2.81
N ARG A 227 -10.96 21.02 3.00
CA ARG A 227 -12.25 21.22 2.35
C ARG A 227 -12.86 22.55 2.77
N SER A 228 -13.35 23.30 1.79
CA SER A 228 -14.10 24.54 2.06
C SER A 228 -15.45 24.21 2.70
N LYS A 229 -15.70 24.75 3.90
CA LYS A 229 -16.99 24.63 4.61
C LYS A 229 -18.20 25.11 3.80
N ARG A 230 -18.00 25.88 2.72
CA ARG A 230 -19.07 26.29 1.78
C ARG A 230 -19.55 25.16 0.85
N LEU A 231 -18.73 24.12 0.66
CA LEU A 231 -19.01 22.95 -0.17
C LEU A 231 -19.56 21.76 0.64
N GLN A 232 -19.42 21.81 1.96
CA GLN A 232 -19.97 20.82 2.88
C GLN A 232 -21.43 21.18 3.23
N VAL A 233 -22.23 20.18 3.58
CA VAL A 233 -23.55 20.34 4.21
C VAL A 233 -23.57 19.68 5.58
N ALA A 234 -24.42 20.19 6.48
CA ALA A 234 -24.83 19.40 7.64
C ALA A 234 -25.64 18.20 7.09
N SER A 235 -25.21 16.97 7.37
CA SER A 235 -25.86 15.79 6.79
C SER A 235 -27.29 15.67 7.31
N THR A 236 -28.24 15.61 6.37
CA THR A 236 -29.67 15.41 6.63
C THR A 236 -30.07 13.92 6.62
N GLU A 237 -29.14 13.03 6.31
CA GLU A 237 -29.34 11.58 6.38
C GLU A 237 -29.17 11.09 7.83
N GLU A 238 -30.13 10.30 8.34
CA GLU A 238 -29.98 9.64 9.63
C GLU A 238 -29.04 8.42 9.52
N VAL A 239 -27.75 8.68 9.44
CA VAL A 239 -26.72 7.63 9.37
C VAL A 239 -26.69 6.85 10.69
N GLN A 240 -26.92 5.54 10.60
CA GLN A 240 -26.84 4.62 11.74
C GLN A 240 -25.44 4.62 12.37
N ARG A 241 -25.37 4.44 13.69
CA ARG A 241 -24.11 4.25 14.41
C ARG A 241 -23.67 2.79 14.38
N VAL A 242 -22.38 2.53 14.64
CA VAL A 242 -21.82 1.16 14.77
C VAL A 242 -22.64 0.30 15.74
N GLU A 243 -23.09 0.85 16.88
CA GLU A 243 -23.85 0.09 17.89
C GLU A 243 -25.27 -0.29 17.43
N GLN A 244 -25.74 0.26 16.31
CA GLN A 244 -27.04 -0.05 15.70
C GLN A 244 -26.92 -1.06 14.55
N LEU A 245 -25.69 -1.40 14.11
CA LEU A 245 -25.46 -2.37 13.03
C LEU A 245 -25.40 -3.80 13.57
N LYS A 246 -26.02 -4.72 12.82
CA LYS A 246 -25.86 -6.17 13.04
C LYS A 246 -24.61 -6.65 12.32
N PHE A 247 -23.56 -6.96 13.07
CA PHE A 247 -22.33 -7.55 12.55
C PHE A 247 -22.46 -9.08 12.34
N PRO A 248 -21.71 -9.68 11.40
CA PRO A 248 -20.85 -9.01 10.41
C PRO A 248 -21.68 -8.32 9.32
N VAL A 249 -21.21 -7.15 8.86
CA VAL A 249 -21.91 -6.31 7.87
C VAL A 249 -21.45 -6.71 6.46
N SER A 250 -22.40 -6.94 5.55
CA SER A 250 -22.16 -7.20 4.13
C SER A 250 -21.73 -5.93 3.40
N LEU A 251 -20.75 -6.03 2.49
CA LEU A 251 -20.28 -4.96 1.62
C LEU A 251 -20.65 -5.21 0.14
N ASP A 252 -21.79 -5.85 -0.10
CA ASP A 252 -22.41 -5.97 -1.43
C ASP A 252 -22.85 -4.63 -2.04
N LYS A 253 -22.83 -3.55 -1.23
CA LYS A 253 -23.23 -2.18 -1.56
C LYS A 253 -22.53 -1.18 -0.64
N ILE A 254 -22.70 0.12 -0.92
CA ILE A 254 -22.14 1.19 -0.09
C ILE A 254 -22.69 1.10 1.34
N VAL A 255 -21.79 1.07 2.33
CA VAL A 255 -22.11 1.09 3.76
C VAL A 255 -21.67 2.44 4.34
N LYS A 256 -22.61 3.24 4.84
CA LYS A 256 -22.36 4.50 5.53
C LYS A 256 -22.71 4.34 7.01
N VAL A 257 -21.76 4.59 7.91
CA VAL A 257 -21.90 4.34 9.35
C VAL A 257 -21.21 5.42 10.19
N ARG A 258 -21.80 5.80 11.32
CA ARG A 258 -21.17 6.68 12.31
C ARG A 258 -20.39 5.87 13.36
N VAL A 259 -19.09 6.11 13.45
CA VAL A 259 -18.18 5.47 14.39
C VAL A 259 -17.85 6.45 15.52
N GLN A 260 -18.06 6.04 16.78
CA GLN A 260 -17.71 6.84 17.96
C GLN A 260 -16.19 6.99 18.05
N ARG A 261 -15.70 8.22 18.19
CA ARG A 261 -14.27 8.50 18.44
C ARG A 261 -13.95 8.27 19.93
N PRO A 262 -12.80 7.69 20.30
CA PRO A 262 -12.44 7.55 21.70
C PRO A 262 -12.21 8.92 22.37
N PRO A 263 -12.58 9.11 23.64
CA PRO A 263 -12.27 10.33 24.38
C PRO A 263 -10.77 10.45 24.64
N ILE A 264 -10.23 11.67 24.54
CA ILE A 264 -8.83 11.98 24.82
C ILE A 264 -8.66 12.12 26.34
N ASN A 265 -8.37 10.99 27.00
CA ASN A 265 -8.37 10.88 28.46
C ASN A 265 -7.08 11.40 29.14
N ASN A 266 -6.02 11.70 28.39
CA ASN A 266 -4.77 12.27 28.90
C ASN A 266 -3.98 12.98 27.79
N LEU A 267 -2.97 13.77 28.17
CA LEU A 267 -2.15 14.55 27.24
C LEU A 267 -1.25 13.71 26.32
N LYS A 268 -0.87 12.47 26.69
CA LYS A 268 -0.05 11.61 25.83
C LYS A 268 -0.82 11.22 24.56
N MET A 269 -2.12 10.97 24.67
CA MET A 269 -2.98 10.60 23.54
C MET A 269 -3.07 11.66 22.44
N LEU A 270 -2.68 12.92 22.69
CA LEU A 270 -2.58 13.97 21.66
C LEU A 270 -1.42 13.73 20.67
N LEU A 271 -0.42 12.94 21.08
CA LEU A 271 0.74 12.54 20.29
C LEU A 271 0.52 11.20 19.58
N ASP A 272 -0.43 10.40 20.03
CA ASP A 272 -0.77 9.10 19.43
C ASP A 272 -1.51 9.29 18.08
N ASN A 273 -1.49 8.28 17.22
CA ASN A 273 -2.27 8.26 15.99
C ASN A 273 -3.73 7.89 16.29
N GLU A 274 -4.69 8.72 15.92
CA GLU A 274 -6.09 8.29 15.83
C GLU A 274 -6.27 7.47 14.54
N VAL A 275 -6.63 6.19 14.65
CA VAL A 275 -6.67 5.23 13.54
C VAL A 275 -8.04 4.58 13.45
N LEU A 276 -8.64 4.59 12.25
CA LEU A 276 -9.78 3.76 11.89
C LEU A 276 -9.30 2.34 11.61
N LEU A 277 -9.92 1.38 12.29
CA LEU A 277 -9.67 -0.05 12.15
C LEU A 277 -10.91 -0.71 11.56
N LEU A 278 -10.72 -1.36 10.42
CA LEU A 278 -11.67 -2.35 9.89
C LEU A 278 -11.07 -3.72 10.20
N ALA A 279 -11.78 -4.56 10.95
CA ALA A 279 -11.27 -5.87 11.36
C ALA A 279 -12.28 -6.98 11.09
N ASN A 280 -11.78 -8.20 10.97
CA ASN A 280 -12.53 -9.34 10.46
C ASN A 280 -13.17 -9.04 9.09
N ILE A 281 -12.38 -8.52 8.17
CA ILE A 281 -12.71 -8.39 6.75
C ILE A 281 -12.60 -9.80 6.15
N ARG A 282 -13.69 -10.37 5.64
CA ARG A 282 -13.79 -11.78 5.25
C ARG A 282 -14.48 -11.97 3.91
N PHE A 283 -13.85 -12.73 3.02
CA PHE A 283 -14.28 -13.02 1.64
C PHE A 283 -13.58 -14.29 1.14
N GLY A 284 -14.11 -14.94 0.10
CA GLY A 284 -13.42 -15.99 -0.66
C GLY A 284 -12.22 -15.43 -1.43
N CYS A 285 -11.05 -16.05 -1.27
CA CYS A 285 -9.79 -15.45 -1.71
C CYS A 285 -9.46 -15.66 -3.20
N ASP A 286 -10.26 -16.46 -3.93
CA ASP A 286 -10.05 -16.85 -5.32
C ASP A 286 -10.28 -15.72 -6.36
N LYS A 287 -10.45 -14.48 -5.89
CA LYS A 287 -10.66 -13.27 -6.70
C LYS A 287 -9.92 -12.05 -6.15
N PHE A 288 -9.64 -11.09 -7.03
CA PHE A 288 -9.20 -9.76 -6.61
C PHE A 288 -10.35 -9.06 -5.89
N VAL A 289 -10.05 -8.46 -4.75
CA VAL A 289 -11.01 -7.74 -3.91
C VAL A 289 -10.54 -6.32 -3.70
N LYS A 290 -11.42 -5.34 -3.89
CA LYS A 290 -11.17 -3.94 -3.54
C LYS A 290 -12.41 -3.19 -3.09
N PHE A 291 -12.27 -2.44 -1.99
CA PHE A 291 -13.22 -1.41 -1.58
C PHE A 291 -12.49 -0.14 -1.11
N GLU A 292 -13.10 1.01 -1.35
CA GLU A 292 -12.62 2.33 -0.97
C GLU A 292 -13.20 2.77 0.38
N VAL A 293 -12.47 3.62 1.10
CA VAL A 293 -12.84 4.14 2.41
C VAL A 293 -12.79 5.67 2.39
N TYR A 294 -13.93 6.29 2.71
CA TYR A 294 -14.09 7.73 2.82
C TYR A 294 -14.51 8.08 4.26
N VAL A 295 -14.06 9.22 4.77
CA VAL A 295 -14.37 9.71 6.12
C VAL A 295 -14.90 11.14 6.02
N ASN A 296 -16.06 11.36 6.64
CA ASN A 296 -16.78 12.63 6.69
C ASN A 296 -17.06 13.26 5.31
N ASP A 297 -17.37 12.40 4.33
CA ASP A 297 -17.90 12.83 3.04
C ASP A 297 -19.33 13.37 3.22
N ASN A 298 -19.43 14.69 3.23
CA ASN A 298 -20.64 15.48 3.39
C ASN A 298 -20.71 16.58 2.31
N LEU A 299 -20.20 16.28 1.11
CA LEU A 299 -20.22 17.19 -0.02
C LEU A 299 -21.65 17.46 -0.52
N LYS A 300 -21.84 18.65 -1.11
CA LYS A 300 -23.08 19.00 -1.80
C LYS A 300 -23.37 18.07 -2.96
N ASP A 301 -24.67 17.98 -3.28
CA ASP A 301 -25.22 17.27 -4.43
C ASP A 301 -24.92 15.75 -4.44
N SER A 302 -24.54 15.19 -3.28
CA SER A 302 -24.25 13.77 -3.03
C SER A 302 -23.20 13.15 -3.95
N VAL A 303 -22.33 13.98 -4.54
CA VAL A 303 -21.19 13.52 -5.34
C VAL A 303 -20.11 13.02 -4.39
N LEU A 304 -19.81 11.72 -4.43
CA LEU A 304 -18.68 11.12 -3.71
C LEU A 304 -17.39 11.91 -3.99
N ALA A 305 -16.59 12.13 -2.96
CA ALA A 305 -15.27 12.73 -3.11
C ALA A 305 -14.42 11.94 -4.12
N THR A 306 -13.54 12.62 -4.86
CA THR A 306 -12.71 11.93 -5.87
C THR A 306 -11.68 11.00 -5.23
N PRO A 307 -11.15 9.98 -5.96
CA PRO A 307 -10.10 9.06 -5.47
C PRO A 307 -8.75 9.70 -5.10
N CYS A 308 -8.65 11.04 -5.05
CA CYS A 308 -7.58 11.74 -4.33
C CYS A 308 -8.06 13.06 -3.71
N GLY A 309 -9.31 13.07 -3.22
CA GLY A 309 -9.93 14.13 -2.41
C GLY A 309 -9.43 14.16 -0.96
N ALA A 310 -10.06 14.97 -0.12
CA ALA A 310 -9.70 15.09 1.31
C ALA A 310 -10.28 13.95 2.14
N GLU A 311 -11.54 13.63 1.86
CA GLU A 311 -12.43 12.68 2.53
C GLU A 311 -11.96 11.23 2.30
N TYR A 312 -11.38 10.94 1.14
CA TYR A 312 -10.86 9.62 0.79
C TYR A 312 -9.61 9.30 1.62
N VAL A 313 -9.66 8.25 2.46
CA VAL A 313 -8.53 7.83 3.33
C VAL A 313 -7.74 6.65 2.77
N GLY A 314 -8.20 6.03 1.69
CA GLY A 314 -7.53 4.93 0.99
C GLY A 314 -8.47 3.77 0.70
N ALA A 315 -7.92 2.69 0.16
CA ALA A 315 -8.66 1.46 -0.13
C ALA A 315 -8.10 0.28 0.69
N PHE A 316 -8.93 -0.73 0.89
CA PHE A 316 -8.45 -2.10 1.09
C PHE A 316 -8.43 -2.79 -0.27
N ALA A 317 -7.31 -3.39 -0.64
CA ALA A 317 -7.16 -4.16 -1.87
C ALA A 317 -6.39 -5.47 -1.59
N GLN A 318 -6.83 -6.58 -2.18
CA GLN A 318 -6.21 -7.89 -2.01
C GLN A 318 -6.07 -8.61 -3.35
N ILE A 319 -4.83 -8.97 -3.70
CA ILE A 319 -4.48 -9.88 -4.80
C ILE A 319 -4.99 -11.30 -4.47
N PRO A 320 -5.57 -12.05 -5.43
CA PRO A 320 -6.16 -13.36 -5.17
C PRO A 320 -5.16 -14.42 -4.66
N HIS A 321 -5.69 -15.38 -3.90
CA HIS A 321 -5.05 -16.65 -3.54
C HIS A 321 -6.01 -17.76 -3.98
N PHE A 322 -5.55 -18.82 -4.62
CA PHE A 322 -6.43 -19.79 -5.33
C PHE A 322 -7.17 -20.79 -4.43
N ASP A 323 -7.20 -20.55 -3.12
CA ASP A 323 -8.17 -21.21 -2.25
C ASP A 323 -9.50 -20.45 -2.22
N LYS A 324 -10.60 -21.20 -2.06
CA LYS A 324 -11.91 -20.63 -1.72
C LYS A 324 -12.07 -20.51 -0.20
N ALA A 325 -10.98 -20.40 0.55
CA ALA A 325 -11.05 -20.30 2.00
C ALA A 325 -11.44 -18.86 2.39
N ILE A 326 -12.39 -18.75 3.30
CA ILE A 326 -12.82 -17.46 3.84
C ILE A 326 -11.80 -17.02 4.90
N ARG A 327 -10.73 -16.38 4.44
CA ARG A 327 -9.67 -15.79 5.27
C ARG A 327 -10.20 -14.55 6.00
N SER A 328 -9.40 -14.02 6.93
CA SER A 328 -9.75 -12.86 7.75
C SER A 328 -8.61 -11.86 7.73
N TYR A 329 -8.93 -10.61 7.36
CA TYR A 329 -7.98 -9.51 7.21
C TYR A 329 -8.38 -8.32 8.09
N GLY A 330 -7.49 -7.34 8.21
CA GLY A 330 -7.77 -6.06 8.82
C GLY A 330 -7.09 -4.92 8.07
N ALA A 331 -7.70 -3.74 8.09
CA ALA A 331 -7.22 -2.53 7.45
C ALA A 331 -7.12 -1.37 8.47
N ARG A 332 -6.20 -0.44 8.22
CA ARG A 332 -5.82 0.65 9.12
C ARG A 332 -5.74 1.95 8.33
N PHE A 333 -6.44 3.00 8.77
CA PHE A 333 -6.45 4.29 8.10
C PHE A 333 -6.22 5.42 9.10
N GLY A 334 -5.25 6.30 8.83
CA GLY A 334 -4.87 7.38 9.74
C GLY A 334 -5.85 8.56 9.67
N LEU A 335 -6.52 8.86 10.79
CA LEU A 335 -7.60 9.86 10.81
C LEU A 335 -7.14 11.29 11.09
N LYS A 336 -5.96 11.50 11.67
CA LYS A 336 -5.51 12.84 12.13
C LYS A 336 -5.62 13.90 11.02
N GLU A 337 -5.13 13.58 9.82
CA GLU A 337 -5.20 14.51 8.69
C GLU A 337 -6.60 14.61 8.07
N VAL A 338 -7.40 13.54 7.98
CA VAL A 338 -8.76 13.66 7.41
C VAL A 338 -9.69 14.47 8.31
N LEU A 339 -9.52 14.40 9.63
CA LEU A 339 -10.28 15.20 10.59
C LEU A 339 -9.97 16.69 10.40
N GLU A 340 -8.68 17.05 10.30
CA GLU A 340 -8.23 18.38 9.94
C GLU A 340 -8.79 18.80 8.57
N ASP A 341 -8.61 17.98 7.52
CA ASP A 341 -8.95 18.34 6.15
C ASP A 341 -10.46 18.44 5.91
N THR A 342 -11.29 17.70 6.64
CA THR A 342 -12.78 17.76 6.55
C THR A 342 -13.42 18.70 7.58
N ASN A 343 -12.61 19.41 8.39
CA ASN A 343 -13.04 20.32 9.47
C ASN A 343 -13.74 19.64 10.67
N SER A 344 -13.61 18.32 10.82
CA SER A 344 -14.38 17.48 11.76
C SER A 344 -13.64 17.13 13.06
N GLU A 345 -12.46 17.74 13.29
CA GLU A 345 -11.59 17.60 14.48
C GLU A 345 -12.32 17.59 15.84
N ARG A 346 -13.45 18.30 15.94
CA ARG A 346 -14.24 18.50 17.18
C ARG A 346 -15.51 17.63 17.27
N GLU A 347 -15.82 16.85 16.24
CA GLU A 347 -17.01 16.00 16.23
C GLU A 347 -16.77 14.74 17.08
N GLY A 348 -17.77 14.28 17.83
CA GLY A 348 -17.65 13.07 18.67
C GLY A 348 -17.75 11.75 17.89
N PHE A 349 -18.25 11.81 16.66
CA PHE A 349 -18.33 10.70 15.72
C PHE A 349 -17.59 11.08 14.44
N VAL A 350 -17.18 10.08 13.65
CA VAL A 350 -16.95 10.27 12.21
C VAL A 350 -17.96 9.43 11.43
N THR A 351 -18.36 9.90 10.26
CA THR A 351 -19.09 9.11 9.27
C THR A 351 -18.08 8.41 8.36
N VAL A 352 -18.02 7.08 8.42
CA VAL A 352 -17.25 6.25 7.50
C VAL A 352 -18.18 5.81 6.38
N THR A 353 -17.78 6.02 5.13
CA THR A 353 -18.43 5.46 3.94
C THR A 353 -17.49 4.44 3.32
N LEU A 354 -17.93 3.18 3.26
CA LEU A 354 -17.23 2.08 2.62
C LEU A 354 -17.88 1.83 1.26
N VAL A 355 -17.09 1.91 0.18
CA VAL A 355 -17.58 1.82 -1.21
C VAL A 355 -16.96 0.58 -1.87
N PRO A 356 -17.71 -0.52 -2.07
CA PRO A 356 -17.20 -1.66 -2.81
C PRO A 356 -16.89 -1.29 -4.27
N LYS A 357 -15.81 -1.85 -4.82
CA LYS A 357 -15.41 -1.67 -6.22
C LYS A 357 -15.41 -3.00 -6.97
N VAL A 358 -14.64 -3.99 -6.51
CA VAL A 358 -14.52 -5.31 -7.16
C VAL A 358 -14.49 -6.42 -6.11
N GLY A 359 -15.12 -7.56 -6.40
CA GLY A 359 -14.99 -8.80 -5.64
C GLY A 359 -15.65 -8.75 -4.26
N CYS A 360 -16.54 -7.79 -4.00
CA CYS A 360 -17.13 -7.55 -2.68
C CYS A 360 -18.47 -8.28 -2.45
N GLU A 361 -18.88 -9.15 -3.38
CA GLU A 361 -20.24 -9.73 -3.44
C GLU A 361 -20.54 -10.71 -2.29
N ASP A 362 -19.50 -11.29 -1.70
CA ASP A 362 -19.53 -12.12 -0.48
C ASP A 362 -18.75 -11.47 0.69
N LEU A 363 -18.25 -10.25 0.50
CA LEU A 363 -17.38 -9.61 1.47
C LEU A 363 -18.17 -9.14 2.69
N THR A 364 -17.66 -9.48 3.86
CA THR A 364 -18.22 -9.06 5.15
C THR A 364 -17.15 -8.42 6.03
N ILE A 365 -17.56 -7.51 6.91
CA ILE A 365 -16.70 -6.84 7.90
C ILE A 365 -17.28 -7.10 9.29
N GLY A 366 -16.47 -7.65 10.20
CA GLY A 366 -16.91 -8.04 11.55
C GLY A 366 -16.73 -6.98 12.64
N GLU A 367 -15.86 -6.00 12.46
CA GLU A 367 -15.67 -4.87 13.39
C GLU A 367 -15.29 -3.59 12.62
N ILE A 368 -15.86 -2.45 13.04
CA ILE A 368 -15.49 -1.10 12.60
C ILE A 368 -15.29 -0.25 13.86
N THR A 369 -14.05 0.09 14.21
CA THR A 369 -13.73 0.88 15.42
C THR A 369 -12.64 1.92 15.17
N ILE A 370 -12.54 2.92 16.06
CA ILE A 370 -11.43 3.88 16.08
C ILE A 370 -10.66 3.67 17.38
N LYS A 371 -9.33 3.66 17.29
CA LYS A 371 -8.44 3.47 18.45
C LYS A 371 -7.25 4.44 18.35
N PHE A 372 -6.73 4.89 19.49
CA PHE A 372 -5.44 5.59 19.53
C PHE A 372 -4.30 4.57 19.53
N VAL A 373 -3.34 4.75 18.62
CA VAL A 373 -2.16 3.89 18.43
C VAL A 373 -0.93 4.70 18.79
N SER A 374 -0.16 4.25 19.79
CA SER A 374 0.91 5.09 20.32
C SER A 374 2.14 5.12 19.42
N ARG A 375 2.61 6.33 19.08
CA ARG A 375 3.80 6.54 18.25
C ARG A 375 5.04 6.14 19.04
N ARG A 376 5.85 5.25 18.48
CA ARG A 376 7.22 5.03 18.97
C ARG A 376 8.07 6.23 18.54
N LEU A 377 8.76 6.83 19.50
CA LEU A 377 9.81 7.80 19.22
C LEU A 377 11.07 7.03 18.76
N ALA A 378 11.90 7.69 17.94
CA ALA A 378 13.16 7.15 17.44
C ALA A 378 14.29 7.27 18.48
#